data_AF-A0A3B9NRM8-F1
#
_entry.id   AF-A0A3B9NRM8-F1
#
_cell.length_a   1.000
_cell.length_b   1.000
_cell.length_c   1.000
_cell.angle_alpha   90.00
_cell.angle_beta   90.00
_cell.angle_gamma   90.00
#
_symmetry.space_group_name_H-M   'P 1'
#
loop_
_entity.id
_entity.type
_entity.pdbx_description
1 polymer ?
#
loop_
_entity_poly.entity_id
_entity_poly.type
_entity_poly.pdbx_seq_one_letter_code
_entity_poly.pdbx_strand_id
1 'polypeptide(L)'
;TRTDGGERGAPRLSSTRNLTATAALPKDNKILSGAWFSPASQVSEVSVEAEFAKSNGLKLGDMLVFEIEGRALSAEVTSVRSVAWDNLQPNFYLIFSPSMLIDFPSTFMTSFFLDADQKALLSPLLRQFPTMTVLEVDA
;
A
#
# COMPACT_ATOMS: atom_id res chain seq x y z
N THR A 1 22.31 -35.96 20.19
CA THR A 1 21.48 -35.98 18.96
C THR A 1 20.59 -34.76 18.99
N ARG A 2 20.85 -33.78 18.12
CA ARG A 2 20.17 -32.47 18.06
C ARG A 2 19.13 -32.54 16.94
N THR A 3 17.84 -32.49 17.29
CA THR A 3 16.76 -32.33 16.33
C THR A 3 16.43 -30.85 16.21
N ASP A 4 16.86 -30.28 15.09
CA ASP A 4 16.60 -28.91 14.66
C ASP A 4 15.20 -28.88 14.03
N GLY A 5 14.22 -28.34 14.76
CA GLY A 5 12.86 -28.13 14.29
C GLY A 5 12.77 -26.76 13.64
N GLY A 6 12.90 -26.71 12.32
CA GLY A 6 12.84 -25.48 11.54
C GLY A 6 11.45 -24.88 11.50
N GLU A 7 11.15 -23.99 12.45
CA GLU A 7 10.11 -22.98 12.27
C GLU A 7 10.64 -21.93 11.30
N ARG A 8 10.23 -21.98 10.04
CA ARG A 8 10.44 -20.86 9.11
C ARG A 8 9.57 -19.71 9.62
N GLY A 9 10.14 -18.89 10.49
CA GLY A 9 9.52 -17.64 10.91
C GLY A 9 9.15 -16.83 9.68
N ALA A 10 7.88 -16.43 9.61
CA ALA A 10 7.34 -15.47 8.65
C ALA A 10 8.36 -14.34 8.40
N PRO A 11 8.62 -13.92 7.14
CA PRO A 11 9.51 -12.81 6.85
C PRO A 11 9.11 -11.59 7.68
N ARG A 12 9.93 -11.24 8.67
CA ARG A 12 9.71 -10.04 9.50
C ARG A 12 10.29 -8.86 8.76
N LEU A 13 9.41 -8.08 8.13
CA LEU A 13 9.82 -6.84 7.48
C LEU A 13 9.75 -5.70 8.50
N SER A 14 10.83 -5.48 9.25
CA SER A 14 10.94 -4.29 10.11
C SER A 14 11.27 -3.08 9.24
N SER A 15 10.29 -2.25 8.93
CA SER A 15 10.54 -1.01 8.21
C SER A 15 9.60 0.08 8.72
N THR A 16 10.13 1.29 8.92
CA THR A 16 9.37 2.53 9.19
C THR A 16 8.58 3.00 7.96
N ARG A 17 8.10 2.06 7.14
CA ARG A 17 7.45 2.37 5.87
C ARG A 17 6.03 2.85 6.11
N ASN A 18 5.63 3.80 5.28
CA ASN A 18 4.24 4.22 5.17
C ASN A 18 3.40 3.02 4.73
N LEU A 19 2.37 2.72 5.50
CA LEU A 19 1.43 1.65 5.21
C LEU A 19 0.25 2.23 4.44
N THR A 20 -0.26 1.45 3.49
CA THR A 20 -1.30 1.91 2.57
C THR A 20 -2.35 0.86 2.40
N ALA A 21 -3.61 1.24 2.53
CA ALA A 21 -4.74 0.39 2.21
C ALA A 21 -5.63 1.07 1.17
N THR A 22 -6.19 0.28 0.27
CA THR A 22 -7.24 0.72 -0.65
C THR A 22 -8.10 -0.47 -1.01
N ALA A 23 -9.40 -0.26 -1.20
CA ALA A 23 -10.34 -1.32 -1.58
C ALA A 23 -10.17 -1.75 -3.05
N ALA A 24 -9.84 -0.80 -3.93
CA ALA A 24 -9.75 -1.03 -5.36
C ALA A 24 -8.29 -1.15 -5.82
N LEU A 25 -8.05 -2.06 -6.77
CA LEU A 25 -6.78 -2.14 -7.47
C LEU A 25 -6.50 -0.80 -8.17
N PRO A 26 -5.34 -0.15 -7.94
CA PRO A 26 -4.98 1.06 -8.68
C PRO A 26 -5.01 0.79 -10.18
N LYS A 27 -5.57 1.73 -10.95
CA LYS A 27 -5.89 1.53 -12.38
C LYS A 27 -4.69 1.13 -13.23
N ASP A 28 -3.51 1.64 -12.88
CA ASP A 28 -2.27 1.40 -13.63
C ASP A 28 -1.50 0.16 -13.16
N ASN A 29 -2.03 -0.54 -12.15
CA ASN A 29 -1.46 -1.78 -11.64
C ASN A 29 -2.09 -3.01 -12.32
N LYS A 30 -1.30 -4.08 -12.47
CA LYS A 30 -1.78 -5.36 -12.99
C LYS A 30 -1.41 -6.49 -12.05
N ILE A 31 -2.35 -7.38 -11.76
CA ILE A 31 -2.07 -8.59 -10.99
C ILE A 31 -1.29 -9.56 -11.88
N LEU A 32 -0.11 -9.97 -11.44
CA LEU A 32 0.72 -10.96 -12.11
C LEU A 32 0.45 -12.37 -11.56
N SER A 33 0.10 -12.48 -10.28
CA SER A 33 -0.26 -13.75 -9.64
C SER A 33 -1.16 -13.54 -8.42
N GLY A 34 -1.95 -14.55 -8.10
CA GLY A 34 -2.93 -14.50 -7.00
C GLY A 34 -4.20 -13.75 -7.40
N ALA A 35 -4.88 -13.16 -6.42
CA ALA A 35 -6.11 -12.43 -6.61
C ALA A 35 -6.12 -11.14 -5.78
N TRP A 36 -6.72 -10.08 -6.35
CA TRP A 36 -6.98 -8.88 -5.55
C TRP A 36 -8.05 -9.19 -4.50
N PHE A 37 -7.84 -8.70 -3.29
CA PHE A 37 -8.77 -8.92 -2.18
C PHE A 37 -10.11 -8.21 -2.40
N SER A 38 -11.17 -8.72 -1.77
CA SER A 38 -12.48 -8.07 -1.82
C SER A 38 -12.47 -6.79 -0.97
N PRO A 39 -13.13 -5.70 -1.41
CA PRO A 39 -13.39 -4.52 -0.58
C PRO A 39 -14.05 -4.83 0.77
N ALA A 40 -14.85 -5.91 0.82
CA ALA A 40 -15.56 -6.35 2.03
C ALA A 40 -14.78 -7.39 2.84
N SER A 41 -13.54 -7.72 2.43
CA SER A 41 -12.73 -8.72 3.12
C SER A 41 -12.46 -8.31 4.56
N GLN A 42 -12.78 -9.22 5.47
CA GLN A 42 -12.46 -9.11 6.90
C GLN A 42 -11.11 -9.78 7.22
N VAL A 43 -10.44 -10.32 6.20
CA VAL A 43 -9.13 -10.96 6.34
C VAL A 43 -8.04 -9.91 6.10
N SER A 44 -6.99 -9.97 6.91
CA SER A 44 -5.79 -9.17 6.71
C SER A 44 -5.01 -9.73 5.52
N GLU A 45 -5.09 -9.02 4.40
CA GLU A 45 -4.47 -9.41 3.14
C GLU A 45 -3.52 -8.31 2.67
N VAL A 46 -2.48 -8.68 1.94
CA VAL A 46 -1.54 -7.74 1.36
C VAL A 46 -1.20 -8.10 -0.09
N SER A 47 -1.21 -7.08 -0.94
CA SER A 47 -0.68 -7.15 -2.30
C SER A 47 0.72 -6.58 -2.33
N VAL A 48 1.66 -7.31 -2.93
CA VAL A 48 3.09 -6.97 -2.99
C VAL A 48 3.52 -6.63 -4.42
N GLU A 49 4.47 -5.73 -4.56
CA GLU A 49 5.02 -5.34 -5.87
C GLU A 49 5.99 -6.43 -6.36
N ALA A 50 6.06 -6.66 -7.67
CA ALA A 50 6.74 -7.80 -8.26
C ALA A 50 8.27 -7.80 -8.02
N GLU A 51 8.95 -6.69 -8.30
CA GLU A 51 10.39 -6.54 -8.06
C GLU A 51 10.70 -6.58 -6.56
N PHE A 52 9.84 -5.97 -5.74
CA PHE A 52 9.93 -6.01 -4.29
C PHE A 52 9.76 -7.43 -3.74
N ALA A 53 8.76 -8.17 -4.19
CA ALA A 53 8.51 -9.54 -3.79
C ALA A 53 9.71 -10.42 -4.17
N LYS A 54 10.22 -10.27 -5.39
CA LYS A 54 11.38 -11.01 -5.88
C LYS A 54 12.65 -10.73 -5.06
N SER A 55 12.94 -9.45 -4.79
CA SER A 55 14.15 -9.06 -4.05
C SER A 55 14.12 -9.50 -2.58
N ASN A 56 12.93 -9.62 -1.98
CA ASN A 56 12.73 -10.07 -0.60
C ASN A 56 12.37 -11.56 -0.48
N GLY A 57 12.32 -12.30 -1.59
CA GLY A 57 11.99 -13.73 -1.60
C GLY A 57 10.55 -14.07 -1.20
N LEU A 58 9.63 -13.10 -1.29
CA LEU A 58 8.23 -13.23 -0.90
C LEU A 58 7.42 -14.01 -1.94
N LYS A 59 6.45 -14.78 -1.45
CA LYS A 59 5.57 -15.63 -2.25
C LYS A 59 4.12 -15.48 -1.81
N LEU A 60 3.21 -15.90 -2.67
CA LEU A 60 1.80 -16.03 -2.31
C LEU A 60 1.64 -16.98 -1.11
N GLY A 61 0.81 -16.59 -0.15
CA GLY A 61 0.58 -17.33 1.11
C GLY A 61 1.61 -17.04 2.21
N ASP A 62 2.66 -16.25 1.95
CA ASP A 62 3.55 -15.83 3.02
C ASP A 62 2.80 -14.90 3.98
N MET A 63 3.04 -15.10 5.28
CA MET A 63 2.56 -14.19 6.32
C MET A 63 3.59 -13.10 6.55
N LEU A 64 3.18 -11.84 6.44
CA LEU A 64 4.00 -10.68 6.76
C LEU A 64 3.53 -10.07 8.08
N VAL A 65 4.47 -9.76 8.97
CA VAL A 65 4.17 -9.12 10.26
C VAL A 65 4.73 -7.71 10.25
N PHE A 66 3.87 -6.75 10.59
CA PHE A 66 4.16 -5.33 10.69
C PHE A 66 3.85 -4.82 12.09
N GLU A 67 4.47 -3.73 12.50
CA GLU A 67 4.19 -3.07 13.77
C GLU A 67 3.67 -1.66 13.53
N ILE A 68 2.51 -1.33 14.09
CA ILE A 68 1.88 0.00 14.05
C ILE A 68 1.54 0.41 15.47
N GLU A 69 2.06 1.54 15.93
CA GLU A 69 1.80 2.06 17.28
C GLU A 69 2.02 1.02 18.39
N GLY A 70 3.07 0.19 18.25
CA GLY A 70 3.39 -0.89 19.19
C GLY A 70 2.48 -2.12 19.10
N ARG A 71 1.57 -2.19 18.12
CA ARG A 71 0.71 -3.35 17.85
C ARG A 71 1.23 -4.11 16.64
N ALA A 72 1.46 -5.41 16.80
CA ALA A 72 1.79 -6.29 15.70
C ALA A 72 0.52 -6.64 14.89
N LEU A 73 0.58 -6.45 13.58
CA LEU A 73 -0.44 -6.82 12.62
C LEU A 73 0.15 -7.83 11.63
N SER A 74 -0.60 -8.87 11.31
CA SER A 74 -0.18 -9.89 10.35
C SER A 74 -1.11 -9.86 9.13
N ALA A 75 -0.54 -10.01 7.94
CA ALA A 75 -1.30 -10.08 6.69
C ALA A 75 -0.73 -11.16 5.76
N GLU A 76 -1.61 -11.88 5.06
CA GLU A 76 -1.24 -12.88 4.07
C GLU A 76 -1.01 -12.24 2.70
N VAL A 77 0.07 -12.64 2.01
CA VAL A 77 0.34 -12.21 0.64
C VAL A 77 -0.63 -12.92 -0.32
N THR A 78 -1.68 -12.23 -0.77
CA THR A 78 -2.72 -12.82 -1.64
C THR A 78 -2.57 -12.46 -3.12
N SER A 79 -1.76 -11.44 -3.43
CA SER A 79 -1.43 -11.09 -4.81
C SER A 79 -0.05 -10.48 -4.97
N VAL A 80 0.55 -10.71 -6.15
CA VAL A 80 1.72 -9.99 -6.64
C VAL A 80 1.30 -9.16 -7.85
N ARG A 81 1.71 -7.90 -7.90
CA ARG A 81 1.31 -6.96 -8.96
C ARG A 81 2.50 -6.21 -9.56
N SER A 82 2.39 -5.85 -10.84
CA SER A 82 3.26 -4.86 -11.47
C SER A 82 2.77 -3.45 -11.13
N VAL A 83 3.71 -2.53 -10.97
CA VAL A 83 3.45 -1.11 -10.66
C VAL A 83 4.12 -0.26 -11.74
N ALA A 84 3.39 0.73 -12.27
CA ALA A 84 3.91 1.67 -13.25
C ALA A 84 4.56 2.87 -12.53
N TRP A 85 5.86 2.76 -12.19
CA TRP A 85 6.59 3.79 -11.45
C TRP A 85 6.77 5.11 -12.20
N ASP A 86 6.61 5.07 -13.51
CA ASP A 86 6.87 6.15 -14.45
C ASP A 86 5.66 7.08 -14.63
N ASN A 87 4.60 6.90 -13.83
CA ASN A 87 3.38 7.71 -13.88
C ASN A 87 3.36 8.79 -12.78
N LEU A 88 2.48 9.77 -12.95
CA LEU A 88 2.27 10.85 -11.96
C LEU A 88 1.30 10.43 -10.83
N GLN A 89 1.02 9.14 -10.66
CA GLN A 89 0.13 8.64 -9.62
C GLN A 89 0.94 8.15 -8.41
N PRO A 90 0.39 8.23 -7.19
CA PRO A 90 1.01 7.62 -6.03
C PRO A 90 1.12 6.11 -6.17
N ASN A 91 2.34 5.59 -6.02
CA ASN A 91 2.65 4.17 -6.11
C ASN A 91 3.17 3.63 -4.78
N PHE A 92 2.87 2.36 -4.50
CA PHE A 92 3.17 1.72 -3.23
C PHE A 92 3.72 0.31 -3.43
N TYR A 93 4.72 -0.10 -2.66
CA TYR A 93 5.23 -1.48 -2.72
C TYR A 93 4.25 -2.48 -2.12
N LEU A 94 3.59 -2.11 -1.03
CA LEU A 94 2.64 -2.91 -0.28
C LEU A 94 1.29 -2.20 -0.24
N ILE A 95 0.21 -2.93 -0.53
CA ILE A 95 -1.15 -2.44 -0.33
C ILE A 95 -1.95 -3.46 0.47
N PHE A 96 -2.50 -3.04 1.60
CA PHE A 96 -3.29 -3.87 2.51
C PHE A 96 -4.79 -3.80 2.21
N SER A 97 -5.53 -4.83 2.63
CA SER A 97 -6.98 -4.77 2.69
C SER A 97 -7.46 -3.65 3.62
N PRO A 98 -8.57 -2.94 3.31
CA PRO A 98 -9.04 -1.80 4.11
C PRO A 98 -9.29 -2.13 5.59
N SER A 99 -9.73 -3.34 5.89
CA SER A 99 -10.00 -3.83 7.23
C SER A 99 -8.78 -3.85 8.15
N MET A 100 -7.56 -3.92 7.59
CA MET A 100 -6.32 -3.96 8.35
C MET A 100 -5.97 -2.61 9.00
N LEU A 101 -6.28 -1.50 8.34
CA LEU A 101 -5.90 -0.14 8.77
C LEU A 101 -7.07 0.72 9.25
N ILE A 102 -8.30 0.18 9.30
CA ILE A 102 -9.50 0.97 9.59
C ILE A 102 -9.51 1.62 10.98
N ASP A 103 -8.84 1.02 11.95
CA ASP A 103 -8.76 1.50 13.33
C ASP A 103 -7.61 2.49 13.58
N PHE A 104 -6.80 2.79 12.55
CA PHE A 104 -5.61 3.65 12.68
C PHE A 104 -5.82 5.01 12.01
N PRO A 105 -5.31 6.10 12.61
CA PRO A 105 -5.29 7.41 11.97
C PRO A 105 -4.64 7.33 10.59
N SER A 106 -5.34 7.81 9.57
CA SER A 106 -4.93 7.67 8.17
C SER A 106 -4.91 9.01 7.47
N THR A 107 -3.94 9.19 6.56
CA THR A 107 -3.87 10.33 5.63
C THR A 107 -4.31 9.86 4.25
N PHE A 108 -5.11 10.68 3.57
CA PHE A 108 -5.55 10.41 2.20
C PHE A 108 -4.67 11.17 1.20
N MET A 109 -4.31 10.51 0.12
CA MET A 109 -3.53 11.10 -0.98
C MET A 109 -4.16 10.71 -2.30
N THR A 110 -4.26 11.67 -3.22
CA THR A 110 -4.78 11.46 -4.57
C THR A 110 -4.06 12.40 -5.54
N SER A 111 -4.19 12.12 -6.84
CA SER A 111 -3.72 12.97 -7.92
C SER A 111 -4.89 13.39 -8.80
N PHE A 112 -4.80 14.57 -9.38
CA PHE A 112 -5.72 15.07 -10.39
C PHE A 112 -4.96 15.99 -11.35
N PHE A 113 -5.49 16.14 -12.55
CA PHE A 113 -4.96 17.07 -13.53
C PHE A 113 -5.70 18.41 -13.42
N LEU A 114 -4.96 19.51 -13.52
CA LEU A 114 -5.49 20.86 -13.48
C LEU A 114 -4.83 21.69 -14.59
N ASP A 115 -5.65 22.28 -15.46
CA ASP A 115 -5.15 23.17 -16.50
C ASP A 115 -4.53 24.44 -15.91
N ALA A 116 -3.56 25.02 -16.60
CA ALA A 116 -2.79 26.17 -16.12
C ALA A 116 -3.66 27.42 -15.86
N ASP A 117 -4.74 27.59 -16.63
CA ASP A 117 -5.71 28.68 -16.48
C ASP A 117 -6.62 28.50 -15.24
N GLN A 118 -6.68 27.29 -14.68
CA GLN A 118 -7.49 26.95 -13.52
C GLN A 118 -6.72 26.99 -12.19
N LYS A 119 -5.42 27.29 -12.18
CA LYS A 119 -4.61 27.38 -10.94
C LYS A 119 -5.19 28.31 -9.88
N ALA A 120 -5.93 29.35 -10.28
CA ALA A 120 -6.60 30.27 -9.36
C ALA A 120 -7.64 29.58 -8.45
N LEU A 121 -8.12 28.39 -8.80
CA LEU A 121 -9.06 27.58 -7.99
C LEU A 121 -8.39 26.94 -6.76
N LEU A 122 -7.06 26.80 -6.73
CA LEU A 122 -6.36 26.18 -5.60
C LEU A 122 -6.40 27.03 -4.33
N SER A 123 -6.27 28.36 -4.45
CA SER A 123 -6.27 29.25 -3.28
C SER A 123 -7.57 29.21 -2.44
N PRO A 124 -8.79 29.29 -3.02
CA PRO A 124 -10.01 29.13 -2.24
C PRO A 124 -10.16 27.71 -1.67
N LEU A 125 -9.73 26.68 -2.40
CA LEU A 125 -9.78 25.29 -1.94
C LEU A 125 -8.91 25.07 -0.70
N LEU A 126 -7.67 25.54 -0.69
CA LEU A 126 -6.74 25.45 0.45
C LEU A 126 -7.25 26.23 1.67
N ARG A 127 -7.95 27.35 1.46
CA ARG A 127 -8.61 28.09 2.56
C ARG A 127 -9.77 27.32 3.17
N GLN A 128 -10.52 26.58 2.36
CA GLN A 128 -11.65 25.77 2.83
C GLN A 128 -11.20 24.50 3.55
N PHE A 129 -10.07 23.91 3.13
CA PHE A 129 -9.53 22.66 3.68
C PHE A 129 -8.10 22.87 4.19
N PRO A 130 -7.91 23.49 5.37
CA PRO A 130 -6.59 23.86 5.88
C PRO A 130 -5.68 22.67 6.26
N THR A 131 -6.24 21.46 6.37
CA THR A 131 -5.50 20.22 6.60
C THR A 131 -5.02 19.55 5.31
N MET A 132 -5.32 20.14 4.15
CA MET A 132 -4.91 19.63 2.85
C MET A 132 -3.60 20.28 2.39
N THR A 133 -2.65 19.45 1.95
CA THR A 133 -1.42 19.90 1.28
C THR A 133 -1.52 19.54 -0.20
N VAL A 134 -1.25 20.53 -1.07
CA VAL A 134 -1.17 20.31 -2.52
C VAL A 134 0.30 20.32 -2.93
N LEU A 135 0.69 19.32 -3.70
CA LEU A 135 2.02 19.22 -4.31
C LEU A 135 1.83 19.41 -5.81
N GLU A 136 2.38 20.49 -6.36
CA GLU A 136 2.43 20.71 -7.81
C GLU A 136 3.63 19.98 -8.38
N VAL A 137 3.40 19.21 -9.45
CA VAL A 137 4.46 18.57 -10.23
C VAL A 137 4.54 19.31 -11.55
N ASP A 138 5.52 20.20 -11.68
CA ASP A 138 5.80 20.87 -12.95
C ASP A 138 6.47 19.87 -13.92
N ALA A 139 6.08 19.93 -15.19
CA ALA A 139 6.70 19.17 -16.28
C ALA A 139 7.69 20.04 -17.06
#